data_AF-A0A2T6GMG9-F1
#
_entry.id   AF-A0A2T6GMG9-F1
#
_cell.length_a   1.000
_cell.length_b   1.000
_cell.length_c   1.000
_cell.angle_alpha   90.00
_cell.angle_beta   90.00
_cell.angle_gamma   90.00
#
_symmetry.space_group_name_H-M   'P 1'
#
loop_
_entity.id
_entity.type
_entity.pdbx_description
1 polymer ?
#
loop_
_entity_poly.entity_id
_entity_poly.type
_entity_poly.pdbx_seq_one_letter_code
_entity_poly.pdbx_strand_id
1 'polypeptide(L)'
;MKSYKDAYFAIVEGNALATGARELLCAAVLEYQEFILVGQCEHLLTDLSQYVNSVIATRPTCVLADSNALLLTVEHFLDHAYLCEDTSRRFFKVCLDTGTVTLVPQVRDTNFITEKNQRTYYAPGMQGLHPVVKNVVETACAQHNELSQLVCRLLIGYSFLPDQQLKNKSAGSDLDALQLHEVRAFLGHISGLMPGFTVLQEELTELINHCTTLLAVCPASASDLANIQASAALQNGFPCIYKVMSVLHYLAYQLAMENNLFSKAFMHIFRAYECYTSGALFLDSATIQLHTKSGISLDSYTFKNQRVLGFTPVFKGIGAYFNLEQNTDYLTCKFYIDLRNKFHYTHGDVKPSASLVNEFARAVIRQILKIEKSGNQQNFLWRDVYMQTRRSLMMNPQREVPTAVRRALQAHQLVSFMVP
;
A
#
# COMPACT_ATOMS: atom_id res chain seq x y z
N MET A 1 -12.86 32.37 -30.69
CA MET A 1 -11.99 31.18 -30.64
C MET A 1 -12.42 30.33 -29.46
N LYS A 2 -13.03 29.16 -29.69
CA LYS A 2 -13.39 28.23 -28.62
C LYS A 2 -12.10 27.60 -28.06
N SER A 3 -12.03 27.46 -26.75
CA SER A 3 -10.85 27.01 -26.02
C SER A 3 -10.60 25.53 -26.28
N TYR A 4 -9.36 25.12 -26.57
CA TYR A 4 -8.93 23.71 -26.61
C TYR A 4 -9.09 22.97 -25.25
N LYS A 5 -9.79 23.54 -24.28
CA LYS A 5 -10.02 22.98 -22.95
C LYS A 5 -11.39 22.33 -22.79
N ASP A 6 -12.22 22.37 -23.83
CA ASP A 6 -13.61 21.89 -23.75
C ASP A 6 -13.82 20.80 -24.80
N ALA A 7 -14.28 19.63 -24.36
CA ALA A 7 -14.72 18.53 -25.23
C ALA A 7 -16.23 18.36 -25.09
N TYR A 8 -16.89 18.10 -26.21
CA TYR A 8 -18.34 17.88 -26.26
C TYR A 8 -18.63 16.43 -26.62
N PHE A 9 -19.67 15.85 -26.03
CA PHE A 9 -20.01 14.47 -26.31
C PHE A 9 -21.51 14.21 -26.30
N ALA A 10 -21.93 13.16 -26.98
CA ALA A 10 -23.27 12.60 -26.86
C ALA A 10 -23.19 11.09 -26.62
N ILE A 11 -24.14 10.58 -25.84
CA ILE A 11 -24.33 9.14 -25.63
C ILE A 11 -25.45 8.68 -26.56
N VAL A 12 -25.19 7.62 -27.32
CA VAL A 12 -26.16 7.00 -28.24
C VAL A 12 -26.42 5.57 -27.84
N GLU A 13 -27.70 5.20 -27.83
CA GLU A 13 -28.18 3.88 -27.39
C GLU A 13 -29.01 3.19 -28.49
N GLY A 14 -29.10 1.86 -28.39
CA GLY A 14 -29.88 1.03 -29.32
C GLY A 14 -29.17 0.77 -30.64
N ASN A 15 -29.97 0.56 -31.70
CA ASN A 15 -29.49 0.14 -33.02
C ASN A 15 -29.57 1.25 -34.08
N ALA A 16 -30.29 2.34 -33.82
CA ALA A 16 -30.46 3.44 -34.75
C ALA A 16 -30.87 4.72 -34.02
N LEU A 17 -30.43 5.87 -34.54
CA LEU A 17 -30.88 7.18 -34.11
C LEU A 17 -32.01 7.71 -35.02
N ALA A 18 -33.03 8.32 -34.42
CA ALA A 18 -34.11 8.98 -35.17
C ALA A 18 -33.60 10.19 -35.98
N THR A 19 -34.28 10.52 -37.08
CA THR A 19 -33.82 11.57 -38.02
C THR A 19 -33.55 12.91 -37.35
N GLY A 20 -34.46 13.40 -36.48
CA GLY A 20 -34.27 14.67 -35.78
C GLY A 20 -33.04 14.69 -34.86
N ALA A 21 -32.76 13.58 -34.17
CA ALA A 21 -31.56 13.44 -33.34
C ALA A 21 -30.27 13.40 -34.18
N ARG A 22 -30.32 12.85 -35.41
CA ARG A 22 -29.18 12.87 -36.35
C ARG A 22 -28.88 14.28 -36.85
N GLU A 23 -29.91 15.06 -37.17
CA GLU A 23 -29.76 16.46 -37.59
C GLU A 23 -29.16 17.29 -36.46
N LEU A 24 -29.64 17.10 -35.23
CA LEU A 24 -29.10 17.78 -34.05
C LEU A 24 -27.66 17.37 -33.75
N LEU A 25 -27.32 16.09 -33.94
CA LEU A 25 -25.93 15.62 -33.85
C LEU A 25 -25.03 16.34 -34.87
N CYS A 26 -25.44 16.44 -36.15
CA CYS A 26 -24.68 17.18 -37.16
C CYS A 26 -24.51 18.66 -36.77
N ALA A 27 -25.57 19.31 -36.27
CA ALA A 27 -25.50 20.69 -35.80
C ALA A 27 -24.50 20.84 -34.64
N ALA A 28 -24.54 19.93 -33.65
CA ALA A 28 -23.64 19.94 -32.51
C ALA A 28 -22.18 19.72 -32.94
N VAL A 29 -21.89 18.74 -33.79
CA VAL A 29 -20.53 18.47 -34.25
C VAL A 29 -19.99 19.66 -35.05
N LEU A 30 -20.81 20.27 -35.92
CA LEU A 30 -20.44 21.48 -36.66
C LEU A 30 -20.12 22.66 -35.72
N GLU A 31 -20.89 22.83 -34.65
CA GLU A 31 -20.72 23.92 -33.71
C GLU A 31 -19.50 23.73 -32.79
N TYR A 32 -19.21 22.49 -32.40
CA TYR A 32 -18.24 22.19 -31.33
C TYR A 32 -16.91 21.60 -31.83
N GLN A 33 -16.80 21.19 -33.09
CA GLN A 33 -15.60 20.67 -33.81
C GLN A 33 -14.90 19.47 -33.15
N GLU A 34 -14.52 19.55 -31.89
CA GLU A 34 -14.00 18.46 -31.07
C GLU A 34 -15.16 17.74 -30.36
N PHE A 35 -15.73 16.74 -31.04
CA PHE A 35 -16.92 16.02 -30.60
C PHE A 35 -16.70 14.53 -30.45
N ILE A 36 -17.22 13.95 -29.36
CA ILE A 36 -17.10 12.54 -29.01
C ILE A 36 -18.48 11.87 -29.10
N LEU A 37 -18.56 10.77 -29.84
CA LEU A 37 -19.72 9.88 -29.88
C LEU A 37 -19.46 8.68 -28.98
N VAL A 38 -20.29 8.49 -27.97
CA VAL A 38 -20.17 7.41 -26.99
C VAL A 38 -21.34 6.44 -27.15
N GLY A 39 -21.08 5.15 -27.20
CA GLY A 39 -22.14 4.16 -27.37
C GLY A 39 -21.67 2.74 -27.11
N GLN A 40 -22.60 1.81 -27.07
CA GLN A 40 -22.31 0.38 -26.85
C GLN A 40 -22.28 -0.47 -28.13
N CYS A 41 -22.64 0.12 -29.26
CA CYS A 41 -22.73 -0.57 -30.54
C CYS A 41 -21.74 0.07 -31.51
N GLU A 42 -20.64 -0.63 -31.80
CA GLU A 42 -19.61 -0.17 -32.74
C GLU A 42 -20.21 0.15 -34.13
N HIS A 43 -21.15 -0.68 -34.60
CA HIS A 43 -21.82 -0.46 -35.87
C HIS A 43 -22.62 0.86 -35.89
N LEU A 44 -23.40 1.14 -34.83
CA LEU A 44 -24.14 2.40 -34.72
C LEU A 44 -23.19 3.61 -34.67
N LEU A 45 -22.10 3.52 -33.91
CA LEU A 45 -21.08 4.57 -33.82
C LEU A 45 -20.44 4.83 -35.18
N THR A 46 -20.13 3.76 -35.92
CA THR A 46 -19.56 3.83 -37.27
C THR A 46 -20.52 4.50 -38.25
N ASP A 47 -21.78 4.06 -38.27
CA ASP A 47 -22.82 4.59 -39.14
C ASP A 47 -23.06 6.08 -38.89
N LEU A 48 -23.14 6.49 -37.62
CA LEU A 48 -23.33 7.88 -37.25
C LEU A 48 -22.12 8.75 -37.58
N SER A 49 -20.90 8.25 -37.36
CA SER A 49 -19.68 8.97 -37.72
C SER A 49 -19.57 9.19 -39.23
N GLN A 50 -19.88 8.16 -40.03
CA GLN A 50 -19.93 8.28 -41.50
C GLN A 50 -21.01 9.25 -41.95
N TYR A 51 -22.21 9.18 -41.37
CA TYR A 51 -23.30 10.10 -41.66
C TYR A 51 -22.89 11.56 -41.39
N VAL A 52 -22.36 11.85 -40.20
CA VAL A 52 -21.88 13.18 -39.83
C VAL A 52 -20.80 13.66 -40.81
N ASN A 53 -19.81 12.82 -41.11
CA ASN A 53 -18.75 13.16 -42.05
C ASN A 53 -19.29 13.48 -43.46
N SER A 54 -20.32 12.76 -43.91
CA SER A 54 -20.94 13.01 -45.22
C SER A 54 -21.69 14.35 -45.30
N VAL A 55 -22.23 14.84 -44.17
CA VAL A 55 -23.04 16.06 -44.11
C VAL A 55 -22.19 17.29 -43.82
N ILE A 56 -21.21 17.21 -42.91
CA ILE A 56 -20.47 18.37 -42.41
C ILE A 56 -18.94 18.25 -42.54
N ALA A 57 -18.43 17.20 -43.20
CA ALA A 57 -17.00 16.96 -43.43
C ALA A 57 -16.13 16.98 -42.15
N THR A 58 -16.72 16.65 -41.01
CA THR A 58 -16.04 16.52 -39.71
C THR A 58 -16.24 15.10 -39.19
N ARG A 59 -15.19 14.52 -38.60
CA ARG A 59 -15.25 13.18 -38.02
C ARG A 59 -15.26 13.25 -36.50
N PRO A 60 -16.35 12.84 -35.84
CA PRO A 60 -16.35 12.70 -34.39
C PRO A 60 -15.44 11.52 -33.97
N THR A 61 -14.83 11.64 -32.79
CA THR A 61 -14.13 10.52 -32.15
C THR A 61 -15.15 9.58 -31.56
N CYS A 62 -15.02 8.26 -31.75
CA CYS A 62 -15.93 7.29 -31.18
C CYS A 62 -15.33 6.66 -29.92
N VAL A 63 -16.16 6.45 -28.89
CA VAL A 63 -15.81 5.71 -27.68
C VAL A 63 -16.82 4.57 -27.52
N LEU A 64 -16.31 3.35 -27.56
CA LEU A 64 -17.10 2.13 -27.34
C LEU A 64 -17.14 1.81 -25.84
N ALA A 65 -18.34 1.55 -25.35
CA ALA A 65 -18.62 1.04 -24.01
C ALA A 65 -19.28 -0.35 -24.13
N ASP A 66 -18.49 -1.41 -23.98
CA ASP A 66 -18.86 -2.81 -24.29
C ASP A 66 -20.04 -3.39 -23.49
N SER A 67 -20.60 -2.66 -22.53
CA SER A 67 -21.78 -3.08 -21.78
C SER A 67 -22.70 -1.92 -21.40
N ASN A 68 -23.99 -2.21 -21.25
CA ASN A 68 -24.99 -1.25 -20.75
C ASN A 68 -24.60 -0.67 -19.38
N ALA A 69 -24.03 -1.47 -18.48
CA ALA A 69 -23.62 -1.02 -17.15
C ALA A 69 -22.49 0.03 -17.24
N LEU A 70 -21.55 -0.16 -18.17
CA LEU A 70 -20.49 0.79 -18.46
C LEU A 70 -21.05 2.06 -19.08
N LEU A 71 -21.97 1.93 -20.05
CA LEU A 71 -22.61 3.07 -20.73
C LEU A 71 -23.34 4.02 -19.76
N LEU A 72 -23.94 3.50 -18.69
CA LEU A 72 -24.60 4.31 -17.66
C LEU A 72 -23.65 5.21 -16.87
N THR A 73 -22.35 4.90 -16.87
CA THR A 73 -21.36 5.60 -16.04
C THR A 73 -20.23 6.23 -16.83
N VAL A 74 -20.12 5.91 -18.13
CA VAL A 74 -19.05 6.32 -19.06
C VAL A 74 -18.82 7.83 -19.08
N GLU A 75 -19.87 8.63 -18.89
CA GLU A 75 -19.79 10.08 -18.94
C GLU A 75 -18.83 10.68 -17.91
N HIS A 76 -18.52 9.94 -16.84
CA HIS A 76 -17.58 10.35 -15.79
C HIS A 76 -16.14 9.87 -16.02
N PHE A 77 -15.88 9.09 -17.06
CA PHE A 77 -14.59 8.44 -17.32
C PHE A 77 -14.04 8.71 -18.72
N LEU A 78 -14.63 9.66 -19.46
CA LEU A 78 -14.17 10.01 -20.81
C LEU A 78 -12.74 10.52 -20.83
N ASP A 79 -12.30 11.20 -19.76
CA ASP A 79 -10.91 11.62 -19.58
C ASP A 79 -9.89 10.46 -19.65
N HIS A 80 -10.30 9.23 -19.29
CA HIS A 80 -9.44 8.04 -19.37
C HIS A 80 -9.41 7.40 -20.77
N ALA A 81 -10.54 7.44 -21.49
CA ALA A 81 -10.66 6.87 -22.83
C ALA A 81 -10.12 7.81 -23.92
N TYR A 82 -10.14 9.11 -23.62
CA TYR A 82 -9.79 10.18 -24.53
C TYR A 82 -8.34 10.63 -24.24
N LEU A 83 -7.41 10.06 -25.01
CA LEU A 83 -5.96 10.25 -24.88
C LEU A 83 -5.52 11.69 -25.28
N CYS A 84 -5.85 12.69 -24.46
CA CYS A 84 -5.35 14.05 -24.65
C CYS A 84 -4.45 14.48 -23.49
N GLU A 85 -3.37 15.21 -23.80
CA GLU A 85 -2.35 15.62 -22.82
C GLU A 85 -2.83 16.63 -21.76
N ASP A 86 -4.02 17.23 -21.92
CA ASP A 86 -4.54 18.28 -21.04
C ASP A 86 -5.43 17.74 -19.91
N THR A 87 -4.83 17.49 -18.76
CA THR A 87 -5.49 17.10 -17.49
C THR A 87 -6.54 18.09 -16.97
N SER A 88 -6.65 19.29 -17.54
CA SER A 88 -7.62 20.33 -17.14
C SER A 88 -8.88 20.40 -18.01
N ARG A 89 -9.02 19.50 -18.98
CA ARG A 89 -10.12 19.51 -19.94
C ARG A 89 -11.49 19.35 -19.27
N ARG A 90 -12.53 19.98 -19.82
CA ARG A 90 -13.92 19.93 -19.34
C ARG A 90 -14.77 19.19 -20.37
N PHE A 91 -15.69 18.36 -19.90
CA PHE A 91 -16.54 17.53 -20.75
C PHE A 91 -17.98 18.00 -20.67
N PHE A 92 -18.59 18.28 -21.81
CA PHE A 92 -19.96 18.77 -21.93
C PHE A 92 -20.83 17.76 -22.67
N LYS A 93 -21.87 17.25 -22.02
CA LYS A 93 -22.86 16.35 -22.62
C LYS A 93 -23.87 17.15 -23.42
N VAL A 94 -24.10 16.76 -24.66
CA VAL A 94 -25.18 17.25 -25.51
C VAL A 94 -26.30 16.22 -25.52
N CYS A 95 -27.47 16.61 -25.03
CA CYS A 95 -28.67 15.77 -25.11
C CYS A 95 -29.24 15.85 -26.53
N LEU A 96 -29.26 14.74 -27.25
CA LEU A 96 -29.70 14.72 -28.65
C LEU A 96 -31.22 14.82 -28.83
N ASP A 97 -31.99 14.78 -27.75
CA ASP A 97 -33.45 14.95 -27.78
C ASP A 97 -33.87 16.41 -27.56
N THR A 98 -33.09 17.16 -26.78
CA THR A 98 -33.46 18.51 -26.31
C THR A 98 -32.48 19.60 -26.74
N GLY A 99 -31.28 19.22 -27.21
CA GLY A 99 -30.19 20.16 -27.49
C GLY A 99 -29.54 20.76 -26.24
N THR A 100 -29.93 20.33 -25.04
CA THR A 100 -29.36 20.87 -23.80
C THR A 100 -27.92 20.43 -23.64
N VAL A 101 -27.06 21.38 -23.26
CA VAL A 101 -25.64 21.14 -23.00
C VAL A 101 -25.37 21.22 -21.50
N THR A 102 -24.79 20.18 -20.91
CA THR A 102 -24.49 20.11 -19.47
C THR A 102 -23.03 19.77 -19.21
N LEU A 103 -22.40 20.44 -18.25
CA LEU A 103 -21.06 20.09 -17.79
C LEU A 103 -21.12 18.79 -16.99
N VAL A 104 -20.29 17.81 -17.34
CA VAL A 104 -20.20 16.53 -16.62
C VAL A 104 -18.87 16.43 -15.89
N PRO A 105 -18.87 16.26 -14.55
CA PRO A 105 -17.65 16.09 -13.78
C PRO A 105 -16.96 14.77 -14.16
N GLN A 106 -15.63 14.81 -14.34
CA GLN A 106 -14.81 13.62 -14.57
C GLN A 106 -14.23 13.13 -13.25
N VAL A 107 -14.16 11.80 -13.07
CA VAL A 107 -13.50 11.16 -11.94
C VAL A 107 -12.03 10.92 -12.30
N ARG A 108 -11.15 11.77 -11.78
CA ARG A 108 -9.70 11.70 -12.02
C ARG A 108 -8.94 11.25 -10.78
N ASP A 109 -7.74 10.75 -11.01
CA ASP A 109 -6.84 10.30 -9.94
C ASP A 109 -6.51 11.46 -8.99
N THR A 110 -6.33 12.67 -9.52
CA THR A 110 -6.05 13.89 -8.76
C THR A 110 -7.23 14.38 -7.91
N ASN A 111 -8.44 13.85 -8.11
CA ASN A 111 -9.59 14.21 -7.30
C ASN A 111 -9.61 13.48 -5.94
N PHE A 112 -8.78 12.47 -5.75
CA PHE A 112 -8.68 11.73 -4.48
C PHE A 112 -7.55 12.32 -3.64
N ILE A 113 -7.92 12.85 -2.46
CA ILE A 113 -7.00 13.50 -1.54
C ILE A 113 -6.98 12.72 -0.23
N THR A 114 -5.80 12.59 0.35
CA THR A 114 -5.60 11.98 1.67
C THR A 114 -5.13 13.04 2.65
N GLU A 115 -5.93 13.23 3.71
CA GLU A 115 -5.60 14.12 4.82
C GLU A 115 -4.46 13.55 5.68
N LYS A 116 -3.88 14.40 6.55
CA LYS A 116 -2.85 14.01 7.53
C LYS A 116 -3.26 12.83 8.43
N ASN A 117 -4.56 12.65 8.67
CA ASN A 117 -5.09 11.54 9.46
C ASN A 117 -5.29 10.25 8.63
N GLN A 118 -4.69 10.17 7.44
CA GLN A 118 -4.82 9.08 6.48
C GLN A 118 -6.26 8.83 6.02
N ARG A 119 -7.09 9.87 6.05
CA ARG A 119 -8.45 9.80 5.54
C ARG A 119 -8.44 10.24 4.08
N THR A 120 -8.76 9.30 3.21
CA THR A 120 -8.92 9.49 1.76
C THR A 120 -10.39 9.82 1.44
N TYR A 121 -10.59 10.83 0.60
CA TYR A 121 -11.90 11.26 0.13
C TYR A 121 -11.83 11.88 -1.28
N TYR A 122 -12.99 11.99 -1.93
CA TYR A 122 -13.14 12.65 -3.21
C TYR A 122 -13.35 14.17 -3.01
N ALA A 123 -12.33 14.95 -3.34
CA ALA A 123 -12.24 16.37 -3.01
C ALA A 123 -13.26 17.30 -3.72
N PRO A 124 -13.63 17.08 -5.00
CA PRO A 124 -14.62 17.93 -5.68
C PRO A 124 -16.04 17.87 -5.09
N GLY A 125 -16.32 16.89 -4.22
CA GLY A 125 -17.66 16.58 -3.76
C GLY A 125 -18.45 15.71 -4.75
N MET A 126 -19.57 15.15 -4.29
CA MET A 126 -20.33 14.14 -5.04
C MET A 126 -21.44 14.73 -5.93
N GLN A 127 -21.55 16.05 -6.01
CA GLN A 127 -22.60 16.71 -6.79
C GLN A 127 -22.36 16.52 -8.28
N GLY A 128 -23.41 16.15 -9.02
CA GLY A 128 -23.33 15.93 -10.47
C GLY A 128 -22.74 14.58 -10.88
N LEU A 129 -22.36 13.70 -9.93
CA LEU A 129 -22.03 12.31 -10.23
C LEU A 129 -23.29 11.46 -10.37
N HIS A 130 -23.30 10.54 -11.33
CA HIS A 130 -24.31 9.50 -11.43
C HIS A 130 -24.37 8.67 -10.12
N PRO A 131 -25.57 8.27 -9.63
CA PRO A 131 -25.70 7.60 -8.34
C PRO A 131 -24.84 6.34 -8.18
N VAL A 132 -24.67 5.56 -9.25
CA VAL A 132 -23.80 4.37 -9.26
C VAL A 132 -22.33 4.76 -9.07
N VAL A 133 -21.86 5.79 -9.78
CA VAL A 133 -20.47 6.28 -9.66
C VAL A 133 -20.23 6.83 -8.27
N LYS A 134 -21.16 7.66 -7.76
CA LYS A 134 -21.11 8.18 -6.39
C LYS A 134 -20.96 7.06 -5.37
N ASN A 135 -21.82 6.04 -5.44
CA ASN A 135 -21.80 4.92 -4.50
C ASN A 135 -20.46 4.16 -4.54
N VAL A 136 -19.92 3.90 -5.73
CA VAL A 136 -18.61 3.22 -5.87
C VAL A 136 -17.48 4.08 -5.30
N VAL A 137 -17.44 5.38 -5.59
CA VAL A 137 -16.43 6.31 -5.06
C VAL A 137 -16.49 6.39 -3.53
N GLU A 138 -17.69 6.55 -2.96
CA GLU A 138 -17.90 6.58 -1.51
C GLU A 138 -17.46 5.27 -0.85
N THR A 139 -17.86 4.14 -1.44
CA THR A 139 -17.51 2.79 -0.96
C THR A 139 -15.99 2.55 -1.01
N ALA A 140 -15.33 2.92 -2.11
CA ALA A 140 -13.89 2.77 -2.26
C ALA A 140 -13.12 3.61 -1.22
N CYS A 141 -13.52 4.87 -1.01
CA CYS A 141 -12.91 5.72 0.00
C CYS A 141 -13.13 5.14 1.41
N ALA A 142 -14.34 4.66 1.72
CA ALA A 142 -14.67 4.08 3.02
C ALA A 142 -13.86 2.80 3.31
N GLN A 143 -13.85 1.85 2.38
CA GLN A 143 -13.08 0.60 2.49
C GLN A 143 -11.58 0.88 2.60
N HIS A 144 -11.03 1.81 1.82
CA HIS A 144 -9.62 2.19 1.95
C HIS A 144 -9.31 2.80 3.32
N ASN A 145 -10.17 3.68 3.82
CA ASN A 145 -9.98 4.29 5.13
C ASN A 145 -10.02 3.27 6.27
N GLU A 146 -10.94 2.30 6.18
CA GLU A 146 -11.02 1.19 7.12
C GLU A 146 -9.73 0.35 7.09
N LEU A 147 -9.28 -0.05 5.90
CA LEU A 147 -8.05 -0.83 5.74
C LEU A 147 -6.82 -0.09 6.27
N SER A 148 -6.64 1.18 5.89
CA SER A 148 -5.55 2.03 6.34
C SER A 148 -5.54 2.20 7.87
N GLN A 149 -6.72 2.32 8.50
CA GLN A 149 -6.83 2.35 9.95
C GLN A 149 -6.40 1.03 10.60
N LEU A 150 -6.77 -0.11 10.02
CA LEU A 150 -6.38 -1.43 10.54
C LEU A 150 -4.87 -1.65 10.41
N VAL A 151 -4.27 -1.30 9.27
CA VAL A 151 -2.80 -1.36 9.10
C VAL A 151 -2.12 -0.42 10.07
N CYS A 152 -2.64 0.80 10.26
CA CYS A 152 -2.11 1.73 11.24
C CYS A 152 -2.13 1.15 12.65
N ARG A 153 -3.26 0.55 13.06
CA ARG A 153 -3.41 -0.10 14.37
C ARG A 153 -2.35 -1.18 14.57
N LEU A 154 -2.16 -2.04 13.57
CA LEU A 154 -1.13 -3.09 13.60
C LEU A 154 0.27 -2.49 13.83
N LEU A 155 0.63 -1.49 13.02
CA LEU A 155 1.96 -0.90 13.04
C LEU A 155 2.23 -0.08 14.32
N ILE A 156 1.27 0.69 14.84
CA ILE A 156 1.46 1.48 16.08
C ILE A 156 1.28 0.67 17.38
N GLY A 157 1.14 -0.65 17.26
CA GLY A 157 1.15 -1.61 18.36
C GLY A 157 -0.19 -1.81 19.07
N TYR A 158 -1.32 -1.64 18.38
CA TYR A 158 -2.60 -2.14 18.88
C TYR A 158 -2.64 -3.66 18.70
N SER A 159 -3.11 -4.34 19.73
CA SER A 159 -3.26 -5.80 19.70
C SER A 159 -4.50 -6.20 18.92
N PHE A 160 -4.31 -7.15 17.99
CA PHE A 160 -5.36 -7.95 17.37
C PHE A 160 -5.57 -9.28 18.09
N LEU A 161 -4.70 -9.61 19.06
CA LEU A 161 -4.83 -10.80 19.88
C LEU A 161 -5.92 -10.64 20.95
N PRO A 162 -6.67 -11.70 21.30
CA PRO A 162 -7.59 -11.71 22.42
C PRO A 162 -6.89 -11.46 23.76
N ASP A 163 -7.56 -10.77 24.69
CA ASP A 163 -7.04 -10.47 26.03
C ASP A 163 -6.53 -11.71 26.79
N GLN A 164 -7.14 -12.87 26.58
CA GLN A 164 -6.71 -14.11 27.22
C GLN A 164 -5.32 -14.57 26.74
N GLN A 165 -4.98 -14.34 25.47
CA GLN A 165 -3.65 -14.64 24.92
C GLN A 165 -2.62 -13.60 25.38
N LEU A 166 -2.99 -12.32 25.50
CA LEU A 166 -2.11 -11.29 26.05
C LEU A 166 -1.74 -11.53 27.52
N LYS A 167 -2.68 -12.07 28.31
CA LYS A 167 -2.47 -12.42 29.73
C LYS A 167 -1.53 -13.62 29.88
N ASN A 168 -1.61 -14.58 28.97
CA ASN A 168 -0.72 -15.73 28.90
C ASN A 168 0.54 -15.33 28.11
N LYS A 169 1.47 -14.59 28.75
CA LYS A 169 2.77 -14.16 28.17
C LYS A 169 3.25 -15.15 27.10
N SER A 170 3.53 -14.64 25.89
CA SER A 170 4.06 -15.40 24.75
C SER A 170 5.10 -16.41 25.23
N ALA A 171 5.04 -17.64 24.70
CA ALA A 171 5.79 -18.79 25.18
C ALA A 171 7.31 -18.65 24.95
N GLY A 172 7.96 -17.73 25.66
CA GLY A 172 9.39 -17.63 25.93
C GLY A 172 10.39 -17.59 24.76
N SER A 173 9.95 -17.72 23.51
CA SER A 173 10.81 -17.88 22.35
C SER A 173 10.83 -16.62 21.48
N ASP A 174 12.02 -16.23 21.04
CA ASP A 174 12.22 -15.15 20.07
C ASP A 174 11.74 -15.56 18.66
N LEU A 175 11.60 -16.87 18.42
CA LEU A 175 11.03 -17.44 17.20
C LEU A 175 9.49 -17.39 17.20
N ASP A 176 8.89 -17.35 18.39
CA ASP A 176 7.45 -17.20 18.62
C ASP A 176 7.08 -15.75 19.03
N ALA A 177 7.66 -14.78 18.32
CA ALA A 177 7.58 -13.38 18.70
C ALA A 177 6.14 -12.83 18.64
N LEU A 178 5.75 -12.05 19.66
CA LEU A 178 4.44 -11.42 19.76
C LEU A 178 4.04 -10.65 18.48
N GLN A 179 4.97 -9.93 17.86
CA GLN A 179 4.69 -9.17 16.62
C GLN A 179 4.20 -10.06 15.47
N LEU A 180 4.63 -11.33 15.40
CA LEU A 180 4.19 -12.28 14.37
C LEU A 180 2.82 -12.84 14.68
N HIS A 181 2.53 -13.08 15.96
CA HIS A 181 1.17 -13.40 16.41
C HIS A 181 0.20 -12.27 16.08
N GLU A 182 0.61 -11.01 16.26
CA GLU A 182 -0.19 -9.85 15.86
C GLU A 182 -0.43 -9.82 14.34
N VAL A 183 0.59 -10.11 13.52
CA VAL A 183 0.42 -10.20 12.06
C VAL A 183 -0.52 -11.35 11.68
N ARG A 184 -0.42 -12.51 12.35
CA ARG A 184 -1.32 -13.66 12.13
C ARG A 184 -2.76 -13.35 12.56
N ALA A 185 -2.95 -12.68 13.70
CA ALA A 185 -4.26 -12.25 14.17
C ALA A 185 -4.86 -11.18 13.25
N PHE A 186 -4.04 -10.23 12.80
CA PHE A 186 -4.41 -9.24 11.79
C PHE A 186 -4.86 -9.90 10.49
N LEU A 187 -4.12 -10.90 9.98
CA LEU A 187 -4.53 -11.70 8.82
C LEU A 187 -5.90 -12.34 9.01
N GLY A 188 -6.14 -12.97 10.16
CA GLY A 188 -7.44 -13.55 10.49
C GLY A 188 -8.56 -12.51 10.49
N HIS A 189 -8.29 -11.33 11.04
CA HIS A 189 -9.24 -10.23 11.08
C HIS A 189 -9.57 -9.70 9.68
N ILE A 190 -8.57 -9.36 8.86
CA ILE A 190 -8.80 -8.82 7.52
C ILE A 190 -9.43 -9.86 6.58
N SER A 191 -9.09 -11.14 6.73
CA SER A 191 -9.74 -12.22 5.97
C SER A 191 -11.23 -12.34 6.28
N GLY A 192 -11.62 -12.10 7.54
CA GLY A 192 -13.02 -12.05 7.94
C GLY A 192 -13.79 -10.85 7.39
N LEU A 193 -13.11 -9.73 7.13
CA LEU A 193 -13.71 -8.52 6.53
C LEU A 193 -13.80 -8.59 5.01
N MET A 194 -13.05 -9.49 4.37
CA MET A 194 -12.96 -9.61 2.90
C MET A 194 -14.32 -9.64 2.18
N PRO A 195 -15.36 -10.35 2.66
CA PRO A 195 -16.68 -10.32 2.01
C PRO A 195 -17.35 -8.93 1.99
N GLY A 196 -17.01 -8.04 2.93
CA GLY A 196 -17.51 -6.67 3.01
C GLY A 196 -16.73 -5.67 2.14
N PHE A 197 -15.53 -6.06 1.68
CA PHE A 197 -14.75 -5.30 0.72
C PHE A 197 -15.23 -5.68 -0.68
N THR A 198 -15.93 -4.78 -1.36
CA THR A 198 -16.54 -5.01 -2.68
C THR A 198 -15.82 -4.28 -3.81
N VAL A 199 -15.13 -3.17 -3.50
CA VAL A 199 -14.40 -2.37 -4.50
C VAL A 199 -12.91 -2.64 -4.41
N LEU A 200 -12.37 -2.81 -3.19
CA LEU A 200 -10.93 -3.01 -2.91
C LEU A 200 -10.54 -4.49 -2.70
N GLN A 201 -11.23 -5.42 -3.35
CA GLN A 201 -10.97 -6.87 -3.17
C GLN A 201 -9.57 -7.29 -3.62
N GLU A 202 -9.10 -6.78 -4.76
CA GLU A 202 -7.79 -7.11 -5.28
C GLU A 202 -6.69 -6.62 -4.34
N GLU A 203 -6.79 -5.37 -3.89
CA GLU A 203 -5.84 -4.74 -2.97
C GLU A 203 -5.80 -5.50 -1.63
N LEU A 204 -6.95 -5.88 -1.09
CA LEU A 204 -7.02 -6.68 0.13
C LEU A 204 -6.42 -8.08 -0.05
N THR A 205 -6.65 -8.71 -1.21
CA THR A 205 -6.08 -10.02 -1.55
C THR A 205 -4.55 -9.95 -1.67
N GLU A 206 -4.03 -8.92 -2.34
CA GLU A 206 -2.58 -8.67 -2.43
C GLU A 206 -1.95 -8.49 -1.05
N LEU A 207 -2.60 -7.75 -0.15
CA LEU A 207 -2.16 -7.57 1.23
C LEU A 207 -2.14 -8.89 2.01
N ILE A 208 -3.22 -9.68 1.92
CA ILE A 208 -3.31 -11.01 2.57
C ILE A 208 -2.18 -11.92 2.08
N ASN A 209 -1.97 -11.98 0.77
CA ASN A 209 -0.92 -12.79 0.15
C ASN A 209 0.48 -12.34 0.60
N HIS A 210 0.72 -11.03 0.66
CA HIS A 210 1.98 -10.49 1.13
C HIS A 210 2.26 -10.87 2.60
N CYS A 211 1.30 -10.62 3.50
CA CYS A 211 1.44 -10.97 4.91
C CYS A 211 1.60 -12.48 5.13
N THR A 212 0.91 -13.31 4.33
CA THR A 212 1.09 -14.77 4.36
C THR A 212 2.51 -15.16 3.94
N THR A 213 3.07 -14.51 2.91
CA THR A 213 4.45 -14.72 2.46
C THR A 213 5.46 -14.33 3.55
N LEU A 214 5.22 -13.22 4.27
CA LEU A 214 6.06 -12.81 5.40
C LEU A 214 6.03 -13.82 6.56
N LEU A 215 4.90 -14.49 6.80
CA LEU A 215 4.80 -15.53 7.83
C LEU A 215 5.34 -16.89 7.38
N ALA A 216 5.50 -17.12 6.06
CA ALA A 216 6.04 -18.37 5.54
C ALA A 216 7.53 -18.57 5.87
N VAL A 217 8.25 -17.50 6.22
CA VAL A 217 9.65 -17.57 6.68
C VAL A 217 9.80 -17.81 8.18
N CYS A 218 8.70 -17.94 8.92
CA CYS A 218 8.74 -18.30 10.34
C CYS A 218 9.23 -19.75 10.48
N PRO A 219 10.30 -20.01 11.26
CA PRO A 219 10.70 -21.38 11.56
C PRO A 219 9.62 -22.09 12.39
N ALA A 220 9.36 -23.36 12.09
CA ALA A 220 8.49 -24.21 12.91
C ALA A 220 9.21 -24.73 14.16
N SER A 221 10.55 -24.80 14.11
CA SER A 221 11.41 -25.29 15.17
C SER A 221 12.81 -24.66 15.12
N ALA A 222 13.56 -24.71 16.22
CA ALA A 222 14.95 -24.24 16.25
C ALA A 222 15.86 -25.01 15.27
N SER A 223 15.53 -26.26 14.92
CA SER A 223 16.25 -27.04 13.92
C SER A 223 16.16 -26.47 12.51
N ASP A 224 15.12 -25.68 12.19
CA ASP A 224 15.00 -25.03 10.88
C ASP A 224 16.04 -23.91 10.67
N LEU A 225 16.68 -23.50 11.77
CA LEU A 225 17.78 -22.54 11.81
C LEU A 225 19.16 -23.20 11.95
N ALA A 226 19.21 -24.53 12.04
CA ALA A 226 20.46 -25.25 11.94
C ALA A 226 20.97 -25.14 10.50
N ASN A 227 22.22 -24.69 10.31
CA ASN A 227 22.84 -24.44 8.99
C ASN A 227 23.19 -25.74 8.24
N ILE A 228 22.32 -26.76 8.34
CA ILE A 228 22.52 -28.13 7.90
C ILE A 228 21.67 -28.42 6.64
N GLN A 229 20.58 -27.65 6.41
CA GLN A 229 19.74 -27.74 5.21
C GLN A 229 19.26 -26.36 4.76
N ALA A 230 19.10 -26.17 3.44
CA ALA A 230 18.50 -24.95 2.90
C ALA A 230 17.01 -24.90 3.24
N SER A 231 16.57 -23.83 3.93
CA SER A 231 15.17 -23.63 4.31
C SER A 231 14.71 -22.21 3.95
N ALA A 232 13.41 -21.99 3.80
CA ALA A 232 12.86 -20.63 3.62
C ALA A 232 13.11 -19.75 4.86
N ALA A 233 13.29 -20.36 6.03
CA ALA A 233 13.59 -19.68 7.28
C ALA A 233 15.03 -19.15 7.36
N LEU A 234 15.97 -19.72 6.59
CA LEU A 234 17.39 -19.36 6.59
C LEU A 234 17.90 -19.06 5.17
N GLN A 235 18.24 -17.80 4.89
CA GLN A 235 18.81 -17.38 3.60
C GLN A 235 20.22 -16.84 3.82
N ASN A 236 21.20 -17.40 3.10
CA ASN A 236 22.63 -17.04 3.25
C ASN A 236 23.11 -17.05 4.72
N GLY A 237 22.65 -18.01 5.53
CA GLY A 237 23.00 -18.11 6.95
C GLY A 237 22.30 -17.10 7.88
N PHE A 238 21.37 -16.29 7.37
CA PHE A 238 20.59 -15.34 8.15
C PHE A 238 19.15 -15.82 8.34
N PRO A 239 18.60 -15.84 9.57
CA PRO A 239 17.20 -16.20 9.78
C PRO A 239 16.27 -15.09 9.30
N CYS A 240 15.50 -15.36 8.25
CA CYS A 240 14.66 -14.38 7.56
C CYS A 240 13.66 -13.70 8.49
N ILE A 241 13.19 -14.40 9.53
CA ILE A 241 12.19 -13.87 10.46
C ILE A 241 12.64 -12.61 11.21
N TYR A 242 13.92 -12.53 11.60
CA TYR A 242 14.46 -11.34 12.25
C TYR A 242 14.50 -10.13 11.32
N LYS A 243 14.70 -10.38 10.02
CA LYS A 243 14.69 -9.33 8.99
C LYS A 243 13.27 -8.81 8.78
N VAL A 244 12.29 -9.70 8.70
CA VAL A 244 10.85 -9.35 8.62
C VAL A 244 10.42 -8.52 9.84
N MET A 245 10.72 -8.97 11.06
CA MET A 245 10.39 -8.22 12.28
C MET A 245 11.09 -6.87 12.33
N SER A 246 12.35 -6.81 11.90
CA SER A 246 13.10 -5.55 11.81
C SER A 246 12.42 -4.55 10.88
N VAL A 247 11.98 -5.01 9.70
CA VAL A 247 11.25 -4.19 8.71
C VAL A 247 9.89 -3.72 9.25
N LEU A 248 9.10 -4.60 9.85
CA LEU A 248 7.80 -4.23 10.43
C LEU A 248 7.95 -3.16 11.52
N HIS A 249 8.95 -3.31 12.39
CA HIS A 249 9.26 -2.30 13.40
C HIS A 249 9.80 -1.00 12.77
N TYR A 250 10.54 -1.06 11.68
CA TYR A 250 10.96 0.16 10.99
C TYR A 250 9.78 0.91 10.37
N LEU A 251 8.82 0.21 9.76
CA LEU A 251 7.58 0.81 9.24
C LEU A 251 6.75 1.43 10.37
N ALA A 252 6.64 0.73 11.51
CA ALA A 252 6.01 1.25 12.71
C ALA A 252 6.68 2.53 13.23
N TYR A 253 8.01 2.60 13.18
CA TYR A 253 8.76 3.83 13.48
C TYR A 253 8.37 4.97 12.55
N GLN A 254 8.34 4.74 11.22
CA GLN A 254 7.98 5.78 10.25
C GLN A 254 6.57 6.31 10.50
N LEU A 255 5.61 5.41 10.68
CA LEU A 255 4.22 5.78 10.98
C LEU A 255 4.09 6.53 12.31
N ALA A 256 4.82 6.10 13.35
CA ALA A 256 4.82 6.80 14.63
C ALA A 256 5.43 8.21 14.53
N MET A 257 6.46 8.41 13.70
CA MET A 257 7.01 9.74 13.42
C MET A 257 6.00 10.65 12.72
N GLU A 258 5.29 10.13 11.71
CA GLU A 258 4.23 10.87 11.00
C GLU A 258 3.12 11.34 11.94
N ASN A 259 2.79 10.53 12.95
CA ASN A 259 1.77 10.83 13.95
C ASN A 259 2.31 11.60 15.18
N ASN A 260 3.56 12.06 15.16
CA ASN A 260 4.24 12.74 16.28
C ASN A 260 4.31 11.92 17.58
N LEU A 261 4.28 10.58 17.48
CA LEU A 261 4.37 9.65 18.61
C LEU A 261 5.82 9.28 18.90
N PHE A 262 6.65 10.26 19.26
CA PHE A 262 8.12 10.10 19.30
C PHE A 262 8.62 9.01 20.24
N SER A 263 7.99 8.81 21.41
CA SER A 263 8.37 7.71 22.32
C SER A 263 8.12 6.34 21.69
N LYS A 264 6.99 6.17 20.98
CA LYS A 264 6.70 4.93 20.24
C LYS A 264 7.68 4.76 19.08
N ALA A 265 7.94 5.83 18.34
CA ALA A 265 8.90 5.84 17.24
C ALA A 265 10.29 5.39 17.71
N PHE A 266 10.78 5.93 18.83
CA PHE A 266 12.04 5.54 19.46
C PHE A 266 12.08 4.05 19.85
N MET A 267 11.00 3.53 20.43
CA MET A 267 10.93 2.12 20.80
C MET A 267 10.90 1.22 19.56
N HIS A 268 10.16 1.58 18.52
CA HIS A 268 10.09 0.81 17.28
C HIS A 268 11.43 0.77 16.54
N ILE A 269 12.14 1.90 16.41
CA ILE A 269 13.47 1.88 15.78
C ILE A 269 14.50 1.09 16.61
N PHE A 270 14.41 1.15 17.94
CA PHE A 270 15.20 0.30 18.81
C PHE A 270 14.92 -1.18 18.54
N ARG A 271 13.64 -1.59 18.50
CA ARG A 271 13.25 -2.98 18.22
C ARG A 271 13.66 -3.42 16.82
N ALA A 272 13.59 -2.53 15.84
CA ALA A 272 14.07 -2.82 14.49
C ALA A 272 15.55 -3.20 14.49
N TYR A 273 16.37 -2.48 15.25
CA TYR A 273 17.79 -2.78 15.39
C TYR A 273 18.04 -4.05 16.21
N GLU A 274 17.31 -4.24 17.31
CA GLU A 274 17.39 -5.42 18.18
C GLU A 274 17.10 -6.70 17.39
N CYS A 275 15.99 -6.75 16.64
CA CYS A 275 15.66 -7.90 15.82
C CYS A 275 16.77 -8.19 14.79
N TYR A 276 17.21 -7.18 14.04
CA TYR A 276 18.20 -7.39 12.99
C TYR A 276 19.53 -7.93 13.52
N THR A 277 20.03 -7.33 14.61
CA THR A 277 21.31 -7.73 15.21
C THR A 277 21.26 -9.08 15.90
N SER A 278 20.12 -9.47 16.48
CA SER A 278 19.90 -10.86 16.95
C SER A 278 19.99 -11.86 15.80
N GLY A 279 19.38 -11.57 14.64
CA GLY A 279 19.52 -12.41 13.45
C GLY A 279 20.95 -12.44 12.89
N ALA A 280 21.66 -11.32 12.94
CA ALA A 280 23.03 -11.22 12.43
C ALA A 280 24.06 -12.07 13.20
N LEU A 281 23.76 -12.47 14.45
CA LEU A 281 24.64 -13.38 15.20
C LEU A 281 24.80 -14.74 14.52
N PHE A 282 23.79 -15.20 13.77
CA PHE A 282 23.86 -16.47 13.04
C PHE A 282 24.89 -16.45 11.90
N LEU A 283 25.24 -15.26 11.40
CA LEU A 283 26.34 -15.09 10.45
C LEU A 283 27.71 -15.38 11.05
N ASP A 284 27.83 -15.42 12.38
CA ASP A 284 29.01 -15.89 13.13
C ASP A 284 28.72 -17.22 13.84
N SER A 285 27.92 -18.08 13.20
CA SER A 285 27.59 -19.44 13.67
C SER A 285 26.92 -19.50 15.04
N ALA A 286 26.18 -18.47 15.45
CA ALA A 286 25.34 -18.57 16.63
C ALA A 286 24.25 -19.63 16.43
N THR A 287 23.92 -20.36 17.51
CA THR A 287 22.83 -21.33 17.53
C THR A 287 21.82 -20.95 18.61
N ILE A 288 20.53 -21.18 18.35
CA ILE A 288 19.50 -21.14 19.38
C ILE A 288 19.30 -22.55 19.92
N GLN A 289 19.35 -22.69 21.25
CA GLN A 289 18.96 -23.90 21.94
C GLN A 289 17.76 -23.61 22.84
N LEU A 290 16.82 -24.57 22.88
CA LEU A 290 15.70 -24.51 23.79
C LEU A 290 16.21 -24.82 25.21
N HIS A 291 16.11 -23.86 26.13
CA HIS A 291 16.51 -24.05 27.51
C HIS A 291 15.27 -24.01 28.41
N THR A 292 14.92 -25.15 29.01
CA THR A 292 13.83 -25.21 29.99
C THR A 292 14.34 -24.81 31.38
N LYS A 293 13.81 -23.71 31.94
CA LYS A 293 14.03 -23.31 33.34
C LYS A 293 12.69 -23.22 34.06
N SER A 294 12.52 -23.97 35.14
CA SER A 294 11.28 -23.98 35.94
C SER A 294 10.00 -24.24 35.13
N GLY A 295 10.07 -25.15 34.14
CA GLY A 295 8.94 -25.49 33.26
C GLY A 295 8.70 -24.52 32.10
N ILE A 296 9.47 -23.42 32.01
CA ILE A 296 9.39 -22.45 30.91
C ILE A 296 10.55 -22.69 29.95
N SER A 297 10.25 -22.99 28.70
CA SER A 297 11.22 -23.05 27.61
C SER A 297 11.58 -21.64 27.16
N LEU A 298 12.87 -21.30 27.23
CA LEU A 298 13.41 -20.01 26.78
C LEU A 298 14.45 -20.26 25.70
N ASP A 299 14.46 -19.41 24.67
CA ASP A 299 15.54 -19.44 23.69
C ASP A 299 16.84 -18.95 24.33
N SER A 300 17.89 -19.74 24.14
CA SER A 300 19.24 -19.43 24.58
C SER A 300 20.14 -19.35 23.37
N TYR A 301 20.70 -18.17 23.12
CA TYR A 301 21.73 -18.01 22.10
C TYR A 301 23.05 -18.53 22.64
N THR A 302 23.69 -19.41 21.89
CA THR A 302 25.05 -19.85 22.15
C THR A 302 25.95 -19.26 21.08
N PHE A 303 26.95 -18.52 21.52
CA PHE A 303 27.94 -17.83 20.69
C PHE A 303 29.33 -18.18 21.21
N LYS A 304 30.21 -18.74 20.36
CA LYS A 304 31.56 -19.21 20.76
C LYS A 304 31.55 -20.07 22.04
N ASN A 305 30.61 -21.00 22.13
CA ASN A 305 30.36 -21.87 23.29
C ASN A 305 29.99 -21.13 24.60
N GLN A 306 29.70 -19.83 24.53
CA GLN A 306 29.21 -19.04 25.65
C GLN A 306 27.72 -18.73 25.47
N ARG A 307 26.99 -18.83 26.57
CA ARG A 307 25.57 -18.47 26.61
C ARG A 307 25.42 -16.96 26.63
N VAL A 308 24.64 -16.42 25.69
CA VAL A 308 24.35 -15.00 25.56
C VAL A 308 22.90 -14.78 25.99
N LEU A 309 22.69 -13.92 26.99
CA LEU A 309 21.37 -13.58 27.52
C LEU A 309 21.14 -12.07 27.43
N GLY A 310 20.02 -11.69 26.81
CA GLY A 310 19.61 -10.30 26.65
C GLY A 310 20.34 -9.54 25.53
N PHE A 311 19.87 -8.33 25.25
CA PHE A 311 20.29 -7.58 24.06
C PHE A 311 21.68 -6.95 24.16
N THR A 312 22.11 -6.46 25.33
CA THR A 312 23.42 -5.79 25.46
C THR A 312 24.60 -6.71 25.07
N PRO A 313 24.63 -8.00 25.49
CA PRO A 313 25.61 -8.95 24.99
C PRO A 313 25.55 -9.21 23.47
N VAL A 314 24.35 -9.30 22.89
CA VAL A 314 24.14 -9.43 21.43
C VAL A 314 24.78 -8.25 20.69
N PHE A 315 24.47 -7.03 21.13
CA PHE A 315 25.01 -5.80 20.54
C PHE A 315 26.54 -5.77 20.58
N LYS A 316 27.15 -6.12 21.71
CA LYS A 316 28.62 -6.20 21.85
C LYS A 316 29.23 -7.27 20.95
N GLY A 317 28.59 -8.44 20.84
CA GLY A 317 29.06 -9.53 19.97
C GLY A 317 29.12 -9.11 18.51
N ILE A 318 28.06 -8.44 18.03
CA ILE A 318 28.00 -7.84 16.68
C ILE A 318 29.09 -6.78 16.50
N GLY A 319 29.30 -5.94 17.51
CA GLY A 319 30.36 -4.92 17.51
C GLY A 319 31.75 -5.51 17.27
N ALA A 320 32.08 -6.60 17.97
CA ALA A 320 33.35 -7.29 17.83
C ALA A 320 33.45 -8.05 16.50
N TYR A 321 32.44 -8.84 16.14
CA TYR A 321 32.47 -9.68 14.94
C TYR A 321 32.62 -8.88 13.64
N PHE A 322 31.85 -7.79 13.52
CA PHE A 322 31.86 -6.94 12.32
C PHE A 322 32.87 -5.77 12.41
N ASN A 323 33.74 -5.75 13.43
CA ASN A 323 34.73 -4.69 13.68
C ASN A 323 34.11 -3.27 13.69
N LEU A 324 33.00 -3.10 14.45
CA LEU A 324 32.20 -1.87 14.49
C LEU A 324 32.50 -0.99 15.71
N GLU A 325 33.33 -1.43 16.65
CA GLU A 325 33.52 -0.75 17.95
C GLU A 325 33.98 0.71 17.82
N GLN A 326 34.74 1.04 16.77
CA GLN A 326 35.21 2.40 16.47
C GLN A 326 34.32 3.14 15.46
N ASN A 327 33.24 2.52 14.99
CA ASN A 327 32.35 3.12 14.03
C ASN A 327 31.41 4.14 14.70
N THR A 328 31.29 5.33 14.12
CA THR A 328 30.47 6.42 14.67
C THR A 328 29.00 6.03 14.82
N ASP A 329 28.39 5.41 13.80
CA ASP A 329 26.98 5.00 13.86
C ASP A 329 26.77 3.91 14.93
N TYR A 330 27.74 2.99 15.12
CA TYR A 330 27.70 1.99 16.21
C TYR A 330 27.76 2.66 17.59
N LEU A 331 28.65 3.63 17.78
CA LEU A 331 28.76 4.40 19.03
C LEU A 331 27.48 5.21 19.32
N THR A 332 26.87 5.79 18.28
CA THR A 332 25.57 6.45 18.37
C THR A 332 24.48 5.46 18.80
N CYS A 333 24.41 4.27 18.17
CA CYS A 333 23.46 3.23 18.58
C CYS A 333 23.68 2.81 20.04
N LYS A 334 24.94 2.62 20.47
CA LYS A 334 25.28 2.28 21.86
C LYS A 334 24.74 3.33 22.84
N PHE A 335 24.98 4.62 22.56
CA PHE A 335 24.49 5.72 23.38
C PHE A 335 22.96 5.66 23.58
N TYR A 336 22.20 5.46 22.49
CA TYR A 336 20.74 5.39 22.57
C TYR A 336 20.22 4.11 23.23
N ILE A 337 20.94 2.99 23.10
CA ILE A 337 20.63 1.74 23.82
C ILE A 337 20.79 1.93 25.33
N ASP A 338 21.88 2.56 25.76
CA ASP A 338 22.12 2.86 27.18
C ASP A 338 21.07 3.86 27.72
N LEU A 339 20.62 4.79 26.86
CA LEU A 339 19.58 5.75 27.19
C LEU A 339 18.19 5.10 27.35
N ARG A 340 17.84 4.08 26.55
CA ARG A 340 16.58 3.32 26.71
C ARG A 340 16.41 2.80 28.12
N ASN A 341 17.47 2.21 28.69
CA ASN A 341 17.43 1.67 30.06
C ASN A 341 17.09 2.79 31.05
N LYS A 342 17.62 4.00 30.87
CA LYS A 342 17.30 5.16 31.70
C LYS A 342 15.86 5.64 31.51
N PHE A 343 15.35 5.70 30.28
CA PHE A 343 13.95 6.10 30.02
C PHE A 343 12.92 5.15 30.64
N HIS A 344 13.23 3.85 30.70
CA HIS A 344 12.37 2.88 31.37
C HIS A 344 12.20 3.20 32.87
N TYR A 345 13.26 3.70 33.51
CA TYR A 345 13.25 4.08 34.93
C TYR A 345 12.67 5.48 35.21
N THR A 346 12.47 6.32 34.20
CA THR A 346 11.91 7.67 34.38
C THR A 346 10.38 7.72 34.23
N HIS A 347 9.68 6.57 34.15
CA HIS A 347 8.21 6.48 34.07
C HIS A 347 7.50 7.39 33.04
N GLY A 348 8.22 7.87 32.01
CA GLY A 348 7.69 8.77 30.98
C GLY A 348 7.97 10.27 31.18
N ASP A 349 8.70 10.67 32.22
CA ASP A 349 9.04 12.07 32.51
C ASP A 349 9.99 12.69 31.48
N VAL A 350 10.73 11.86 30.75
CA VAL A 350 11.61 12.30 29.66
C VAL A 350 11.11 11.70 28.35
N LYS A 351 10.89 12.56 27.35
CA LYS A 351 10.41 12.19 26.01
C LYS A 351 11.46 12.51 24.96
N PRO A 352 11.73 11.60 24.01
CA PRO A 352 12.66 11.88 22.92
C PRO A 352 12.07 12.93 21.97
N SER A 353 12.92 13.84 21.48
CA SER A 353 12.56 14.78 20.43
C SER A 353 12.62 14.12 19.05
N ALA A 354 11.89 14.67 18.07
CA ALA A 354 11.94 14.18 16.69
C ALA A 354 13.36 14.16 16.10
N SER A 355 14.20 15.15 16.43
CA SER A 355 15.60 15.22 15.98
C SER A 355 16.41 14.03 16.48
N LEU A 356 16.27 13.68 17.76
CA LEU A 356 16.95 12.56 18.41
C LEU A 356 16.52 11.23 17.79
N VAL A 357 15.22 11.01 17.64
CA VAL A 357 14.72 9.75 17.04
C VAL A 357 15.23 9.60 15.60
N ASN A 358 15.25 10.69 14.82
CA ASN A 358 15.77 10.68 13.45
C ASN A 358 17.27 10.41 13.38
N GLU A 359 18.06 10.97 14.29
CA GLU A 359 19.49 10.70 14.38
C GLU A 359 19.75 9.22 14.67
N PHE A 360 19.05 8.67 15.68
CA PHE A 360 19.15 7.26 16.02
C PHE A 360 18.74 6.35 14.86
N ALA A 361 17.63 6.67 14.17
CA ALA A 361 17.16 5.89 13.03
C ALA A 361 18.14 5.87 11.86
N ARG A 362 18.80 7.00 11.56
CA ARG A 362 19.85 7.03 10.54
C ARG A 362 21.02 6.14 10.91
N ALA A 363 21.48 6.19 12.16
CA ALA A 363 22.56 5.33 12.64
C ALA A 363 22.18 3.85 12.54
N VAL A 364 20.98 3.48 13.00
CA VAL A 364 20.45 2.10 12.93
C VAL A 364 20.42 1.59 11.49
N ILE A 365 19.86 2.33 10.54
CA ILE A 365 19.77 1.88 9.16
C ILE A 365 21.15 1.73 8.52
N ARG A 366 22.08 2.66 8.79
CA ARG A 366 23.46 2.53 8.32
C ARG A 366 24.16 1.32 8.90
N GLN A 367 23.93 1.01 10.19
CA GLN A 367 24.45 -0.20 10.82
C GLN A 367 23.88 -1.47 10.19
N ILE A 368 22.55 -1.54 10.02
CA ILE A 368 21.88 -2.68 9.37
C ILE A 368 22.48 -2.93 7.99
N LEU A 369 22.56 -1.91 7.13
CA LEU A 369 23.09 -2.06 5.77
C LEU A 369 24.59 -2.40 5.76
N LYS A 370 25.37 -1.88 6.72
CA LYS A 370 26.79 -2.20 6.86
C LYS A 370 27.00 -3.66 7.29
N ILE A 371 26.24 -4.12 8.28
CA ILE A 371 26.24 -5.51 8.72
C ILE A 371 25.81 -6.43 7.58
N GLU A 372 24.74 -6.09 6.86
CA GLU A 372 24.25 -6.85 5.72
C GLU A 372 25.32 -7.05 4.65
N LYS A 373 26.02 -5.96 4.30
CA LYS A 373 27.12 -5.97 3.34
C LYS A 373 28.30 -6.80 3.83
N SER A 374 28.74 -6.60 5.07
CA SER A 374 29.87 -7.35 5.65
C SER A 374 29.56 -8.84 5.82
N GLY A 375 28.28 -9.18 6.03
CA GLY A 375 27.76 -10.54 6.10
C GLY A 375 27.56 -11.21 4.73
N ASN A 376 27.96 -10.57 3.62
CA ASN A 376 27.84 -11.06 2.25
C ASN A 376 26.43 -11.58 1.90
N GLN A 377 25.38 -10.93 2.40
CA GLN A 377 24.01 -11.27 2.06
C GLN A 377 23.73 -10.92 0.59
N GLN A 378 23.14 -11.84 -0.16
CA GLN A 378 22.86 -11.66 -1.59
C GLN A 378 21.36 -11.72 -1.88
N ASN A 379 20.65 -12.64 -1.23
CA ASN A 379 19.21 -12.81 -1.38
C ASN A 379 18.47 -12.23 -0.17
N PHE A 380 17.20 -11.88 -0.37
CA PHE A 380 16.33 -11.42 0.70
C PHE A 380 16.92 -10.23 1.48
N LEU A 381 17.42 -9.21 0.77
CA LEU A 381 18.08 -8.04 1.38
C LEU A 381 17.09 -7.21 2.20
N TRP A 382 17.53 -6.64 3.31
CA TRP A 382 16.67 -5.86 4.22
C TRP A 382 15.95 -4.73 3.48
N ARG A 383 16.67 -4.03 2.59
CA ARG A 383 16.10 -2.94 1.79
C ARG A 383 14.99 -3.44 0.87
N ASP A 384 15.14 -4.61 0.27
CA ASP A 384 14.17 -5.15 -0.68
C ASP A 384 12.91 -5.59 0.05
N VAL A 385 13.07 -6.29 1.18
CA VAL A 385 11.97 -6.64 2.08
C VAL A 385 11.25 -5.38 2.56
N TYR A 386 11.99 -4.35 2.99
CA TYR A 386 11.41 -3.05 3.35
C TYR A 386 10.58 -2.43 2.24
N MET A 387 11.13 -2.33 1.01
CA MET A 387 10.43 -1.70 -0.10
C MET A 387 9.16 -2.46 -0.51
N GLN A 388 9.22 -3.80 -0.53
CA GLN A 388 8.07 -4.65 -0.81
C GLN A 388 7.01 -4.52 0.28
N THR A 389 7.39 -4.67 1.54
CA THR A 389 6.45 -4.58 2.67
C THR A 389 5.87 -3.19 2.83
N ARG A 390 6.65 -2.13 2.59
CA ARG A 390 6.13 -0.76 2.57
C ARG A 390 5.07 -0.58 1.48
N ARG A 391 5.31 -1.09 0.27
CA ARG A 391 4.35 -0.97 -0.83
C ARG A 391 3.04 -1.68 -0.53
N SER A 392 3.09 -2.85 0.12
CA SER A 392 1.90 -3.63 0.45
C SER A 392 1.14 -3.12 1.68
N LEU A 393 1.84 -2.66 2.72
CA LEU A 393 1.19 -2.16 3.95
C LEU A 393 0.84 -0.66 3.88
N MET A 394 1.73 0.16 3.32
CA MET A 394 1.55 1.60 3.20
C MET A 394 1.14 1.96 1.76
N MET A 395 0.01 1.38 1.37
CA MET A 395 -0.69 1.58 0.11
C MET A 395 -0.78 3.06 -0.29
N ASN A 396 -0.65 3.36 -1.59
CA ASN A 396 -0.74 4.74 -2.08
C ASN A 396 -2.20 5.07 -2.46
N PRO A 397 -2.94 5.81 -1.63
CA PRO A 397 -4.35 6.11 -1.87
C PRO A 397 -4.62 6.81 -3.19
N GLN A 398 -3.71 7.70 -3.61
CA GLN A 398 -3.85 8.48 -4.85
C GLN A 398 -3.78 7.62 -6.11
N ARG A 399 -3.30 6.38 -5.99
CA ARG A 399 -3.24 5.43 -7.10
C ARG A 399 -4.30 4.35 -6.96
N GLU A 400 -4.46 3.81 -5.76
CA GLU A 400 -5.26 2.60 -5.55
C GLU A 400 -6.76 2.87 -5.57
N VAL A 401 -7.23 3.91 -4.88
CA VAL A 401 -8.67 4.23 -4.85
C VAL A 401 -9.21 4.55 -6.25
N PRO A 402 -8.58 5.42 -7.07
CA PRO A 402 -9.05 5.66 -8.43
C PRO A 402 -9.00 4.39 -9.30
N THR A 403 -7.96 3.56 -9.14
CA THR A 403 -7.82 2.31 -9.90
C THR A 403 -8.93 1.32 -9.54
N ALA A 404 -9.22 1.15 -8.26
CA ALA A 404 -10.31 0.30 -7.79
C ALA A 404 -11.68 0.81 -8.27
N VAL A 405 -11.91 2.13 -8.25
CA VAL A 405 -13.14 2.74 -8.80
C VAL A 405 -13.27 2.45 -10.30
N ARG A 406 -12.21 2.67 -11.09
CA ARG A 406 -12.21 2.36 -12.53
C ARG A 406 -12.44 0.88 -12.81
N ARG A 407 -11.85 0.00 -12.01
CA ARG A 407 -12.03 -1.45 -12.14
C ARG A 407 -13.48 -1.84 -11.85
N ALA A 408 -14.04 -1.39 -10.73
CA ALA A 408 -15.41 -1.68 -10.32
C ALA A 408 -16.46 -1.17 -11.32
N LEU A 409 -16.16 -0.06 -12.01
CA LEU A 409 -17.02 0.53 -13.03
C LEU A 409 -16.64 0.10 -14.46
N GLN A 410 -15.68 -0.81 -14.62
CA GLN A 410 -15.20 -1.32 -15.91
C GLN A 410 -14.69 -0.23 -16.87
N ALA A 411 -14.28 0.94 -16.35
CA ALA A 411 -13.83 2.07 -17.16
C ALA A 411 -12.57 1.76 -18.01
N HIS A 412 -11.82 0.72 -17.66
CA HIS A 412 -10.68 0.21 -18.44
C HIS A 412 -11.09 -0.48 -19.75
N GLN A 413 -12.38 -0.79 -19.93
CA GLN A 413 -12.93 -1.39 -21.15
C GLN A 413 -13.42 -0.33 -22.16
N LEU A 414 -13.21 0.95 -21.86
CA LEU A 414 -13.54 2.03 -22.81
C LEU A 414 -12.48 2.09 -23.91
N VAL A 415 -12.91 1.93 -25.15
CA VAL A 415 -12.01 1.93 -26.31
C VAL A 415 -12.36 3.11 -27.21
N SER A 416 -11.38 3.99 -27.43
CA SER A 416 -11.51 5.07 -28.41
C SER A 416 -11.05 4.61 -29.79
N PHE A 417 -11.79 4.99 -30.83
CA PHE A 417 -11.44 4.71 -32.21
C PHE A 417 -11.91 5.83 -33.15
N MET A 418 -11.27 5.92 -34.31
CA MET A 418 -11.67 6.80 -35.40
C MET A 418 -12.12 5.97 -36.59
N VAL A 419 -13.24 6.35 -37.18
CA VAL A 419 -13.77 5.69 -38.38
C VAL A 419 -12.95 6.13 -39.61
N PRO A 420 -12.47 5.17 -40.44
CA PRO A 420 -11.65 5.44 -41.62
C PRO A 420 -12.27 6.37 -42.66
#